data_AF-M7Z3P8-F1
#
_entry.id   AF-M7Z3P8-F1
#
_cell.length_a   1.000
_cell.length_b   1.000
_cell.length_c   1.000
_cell.angle_alpha   90.00
_cell.angle_beta   90.00
_cell.angle_gamma   90.00
#
_symmetry.space_group_name_H-M   'P 1'
#
loop_
_entity.id
_entity.type
_entity.pdbx_description
1 polymer ?
#
loop_
_entity_poly.entity_id
_entity_poly.type
_entity_poly.pdbx_seq_one_letter_code
_entity_poly.pdbx_strand_id
1 'polypeptide(L)'
;MAEEPRSPALDGLEEIHISYRYDLLLPPCALRFAPTLRVASFARCRFPEGISPTLAFPRLTRLALTEVEISEDALHGLLSACSALRVLQLDWCGGFDRVVIDSPTLQSFGIVADSYVGELVIHYAPRLERLIAFDNFDIQGISGGNLAMPLHSVKIFILDTVGPDLDAVLNFIKYFPCLEKLVITANQPRV
;
A
#
# COMPACT_ATOMS: atom_id res chain seq x y z
N MET A 1 -23.35 -23.43 19.06
CA MET A 1 -23.06 -22.70 17.80
C MET A 1 -23.99 -21.50 17.76
N ALA A 2 -23.50 -20.31 18.10
CA ALA A 2 -24.30 -19.10 18.00
C ALA A 2 -24.31 -18.66 16.53
N GLU A 3 -25.50 -18.57 15.92
CA GLU A 3 -25.66 -17.90 14.63
C GLU A 3 -25.23 -16.44 14.79
N GLU A 4 -24.22 -16.03 14.04
CA GLU A 4 -23.86 -14.62 13.96
C GLU A 4 -25.05 -13.81 13.43
N PRO A 5 -25.34 -12.62 13.99
CA PRO A 5 -26.45 -11.80 13.55
C PRO A 5 -26.29 -11.43 12.07
N ARG A 6 -27.10 -12.03 11.20
CA ARG A 6 -27.18 -11.71 9.78
C ARG A 6 -28.10 -10.51 9.60
N SER A 7 -27.51 -9.34 9.39
CA SER A 7 -28.25 -8.16 8.96
C SER A 7 -28.31 -8.14 7.43
N PRO A 8 -29.50 -8.18 6.80
CA PRO A 8 -29.62 -8.08 5.34
C PRO A 8 -29.13 -6.73 4.80
N ALA A 9 -28.97 -5.72 5.65
CA ALA A 9 -28.38 -4.43 5.27
C ALA A 9 -26.88 -4.53 4.95
N LEU A 10 -26.21 -5.63 5.33
CA LEU A 10 -24.79 -5.88 5.05
C LEU A 10 -24.61 -6.72 3.77
N ASP A 11 -25.70 -7.17 3.13
CA ASP A 11 -25.64 -7.84 1.83
C ASP A 11 -25.22 -6.82 0.76
N GLY A 12 -24.06 -7.05 0.15
CA GLY A 12 -23.53 -6.15 -0.88
C GLY A 12 -22.73 -4.96 -0.34
N LEU A 13 -22.24 -5.01 0.89
CA LEU A 13 -21.38 -3.98 1.46
C LEU A 13 -20.19 -3.68 0.52
N GLU A 14 -20.07 -2.41 0.09
CA GLU A 14 -19.00 -1.97 -0.81
C GLU A 14 -17.83 -1.31 -0.08
N GLU A 15 -18.08 -0.77 1.12
CA GLU A 15 -17.06 -0.05 1.89
C GLU A 15 -16.98 -0.56 3.32
N ILE A 16 -15.75 -0.80 3.79
CA ILE A 16 -15.50 -1.19 5.18
C ILE A 16 -14.30 -0.42 5.73
N HIS A 17 -14.45 0.05 6.96
CA HIS A 17 -13.36 0.61 7.74
C HIS A 17 -13.36 -0.05 9.12
N ILE A 18 -12.26 -0.71 9.45
CA ILE A 18 -12.04 -1.32 10.76
C ILE A 18 -10.78 -0.74 11.34
N SER A 19 -10.90 -0.13 12.51
CA SER A 19 -9.79 0.40 13.28
C SER A 19 -9.90 -0.11 14.71
N TYR A 20 -8.83 -0.72 15.21
CA TYR A 20 -8.73 -1.11 16.60
C TYR A 20 -7.86 -0.14 17.40
N ARG A 21 -8.00 -0.20 18.73
CA ARG A 21 -7.08 0.50 19.63
C ARG A 21 -5.75 -0.23 19.84
N TYR A 22 -5.74 -1.53 19.58
CA TYR A 22 -4.60 -2.43 19.75
C TYR A 22 -4.63 -3.47 18.64
N ASP A 23 -3.49 -4.11 18.38
CA ASP A 23 -3.33 -5.11 17.31
C ASP A 23 -4.17 -6.37 17.56
N LEU A 24 -5.42 -6.31 17.10
CA LEU A 24 -6.40 -7.37 17.21
C LEU A 24 -6.53 -8.10 15.89
N LEU A 25 -6.76 -9.42 15.97
CA LEU A 25 -7.04 -10.23 14.79
C LEU A 25 -8.33 -9.73 14.14
N LEU A 26 -8.26 -9.50 12.82
CA LEU A 26 -9.43 -9.25 12.01
C LEU A 26 -10.40 -10.42 12.16
N PRO A 27 -11.64 -10.18 12.62
CA PRO A 27 -12.55 -11.26 12.84
C PRO A 27 -12.93 -11.84 11.47
N PRO A 28 -13.01 -13.18 11.32
CA PRO A 28 -13.29 -13.81 10.02
C PRO A 28 -14.55 -13.27 9.33
N CYS A 29 -15.50 -12.80 10.13
CA CYS A 29 -16.73 -12.17 9.66
C CYS A 29 -16.53 -10.85 8.89
N ALA A 30 -15.47 -10.09 9.15
CA ALA A 30 -15.14 -8.89 8.39
C ALA A 30 -14.71 -9.25 6.95
N LEU A 31 -14.13 -10.44 6.78
CA LEU A 31 -13.67 -10.94 5.48
C LEU A 31 -14.80 -11.53 4.64
N ARG A 32 -15.98 -11.80 5.23
CA ARG A 32 -17.14 -12.33 4.48
C ARG A 32 -17.62 -11.37 3.37
N PHE A 33 -17.33 -10.08 3.53
CA PHE A 33 -17.72 -9.03 2.59
C PHE A 33 -16.75 -8.88 1.42
N ALA A 34 -15.62 -9.59 1.42
CA ALA A 34 -14.57 -9.50 0.39
C ALA A 34 -15.07 -9.54 -1.08
N PRO A 35 -16.09 -10.35 -1.45
CA PRO A 35 -16.57 -10.39 -2.83
C PRO A 35 -17.24 -9.10 -3.33
N THR A 36 -17.79 -8.28 -2.43
CA THR A 36 -18.54 -7.06 -2.79
C THR A 36 -17.77 -5.78 -2.50
N LEU A 37 -16.76 -5.85 -1.63
CA LEU A 37 -15.97 -4.70 -1.22
C LEU A 37 -15.22 -4.06 -2.40
N ARG A 38 -15.26 -2.73 -2.41
CA ARG A 38 -14.60 -1.83 -3.35
C ARG A 38 -13.60 -0.92 -2.65
N VAL A 39 -13.89 -0.57 -1.40
CA VAL A 39 -13.02 0.23 -0.53
C VAL A 39 -12.87 -0.50 0.79
N ALA A 40 -11.64 -0.75 1.20
CA ALA A 40 -11.34 -1.34 2.50
C ALA A 40 -10.24 -0.55 3.18
N SER A 41 -10.43 -0.31 4.47
CA SER A 41 -9.44 0.31 5.32
C SER A 41 -9.33 -0.48 6.62
N PHE A 42 -8.11 -0.86 6.96
CA PHE A 42 -7.81 -1.66 8.13
C PHE A 42 -6.69 -1.00 8.91
N ALA A 43 -6.94 -0.70 10.19
CA ALA A 43 -5.99 -0.02 11.04
C ALA A 43 -5.76 -0.79 12.36
N ARG A 44 -4.49 -0.95 12.74
CA ARG A 44 -4.08 -1.63 14.00
C ARG A 44 -4.67 -3.02 14.13
N CYS A 45 -4.54 -3.82 13.09
CA CYS A 45 -5.13 -5.15 13.05
C CYS A 45 -4.16 -6.19 12.50
N ARG A 46 -4.38 -7.45 12.84
CA ARG A 46 -3.66 -8.59 12.28
C ARG A 46 -4.55 -9.36 11.32
N PHE A 47 -4.07 -9.62 10.12
CA PHE A 47 -4.73 -10.53 9.20
C PHE A 47 -4.62 -11.97 9.75
N PRO A 48 -5.68 -12.79 9.63
CA PRO A 48 -5.58 -14.19 10.01
C PRO A 48 -4.50 -14.90 9.17
N GLU A 49 -3.67 -15.72 9.83
CA GLU A 49 -2.59 -16.46 9.17
C GLU A 49 -3.12 -17.30 8.01
N GLY A 50 -2.41 -17.26 6.89
CA GLY A 50 -2.85 -17.90 5.65
C GLY A 50 -3.96 -17.10 4.97
N ILE A 51 -3.62 -15.90 4.46
CA ILE A 51 -4.35 -15.28 3.34
C ILE A 51 -4.23 -16.26 2.16
N SER A 52 -5.06 -17.30 2.21
CA SER A 52 -5.16 -18.33 1.20
C SER A 52 -5.65 -17.67 -0.09
N PRO A 53 -5.32 -18.21 -1.28
CA PRO A 53 -5.93 -17.80 -2.55
C PRO A 53 -7.47 -17.80 -2.56
N THR A 54 -8.13 -18.32 -1.51
CA THR A 54 -9.57 -18.20 -1.29
C THR A 54 -10.05 -16.82 -0.81
N LEU A 55 -9.17 -15.94 -0.30
CA LEU A 55 -9.53 -14.59 0.13
C LEU A 55 -9.43 -13.59 -1.03
N ALA A 56 -10.19 -13.84 -2.10
CA ALA A 56 -10.22 -12.94 -3.25
C ALA A 56 -11.02 -11.68 -2.91
N PHE A 57 -10.43 -10.52 -3.19
CA PHE A 57 -11.09 -9.22 -3.17
C PHE A 57 -11.29 -8.74 -4.62
N PRO A 58 -12.12 -9.42 -5.42
CA PRO A 58 -12.15 -9.26 -6.88
C PRO A 58 -12.60 -7.87 -7.34
N ARG A 59 -13.32 -7.14 -6.47
CA ARG A 59 -13.87 -5.82 -6.76
C ARG A 59 -13.15 -4.69 -6.03
N LEU A 60 -12.16 -5.01 -5.20
CA LEU A 60 -11.51 -4.02 -4.37
C LEU A 60 -10.65 -3.10 -5.22
N THR A 61 -10.99 -1.82 -5.18
CA THR A 61 -10.33 -0.77 -5.95
C THR A 61 -9.43 0.10 -5.09
N ARG A 62 -9.69 0.16 -3.78
CA ARG A 62 -8.93 0.96 -2.82
C ARG A 62 -8.70 0.14 -1.55
N LEU A 63 -7.44 0.06 -1.15
CA LEU A 63 -7.01 -0.56 0.09
C LEU A 63 -6.12 0.42 0.86
N ALA A 64 -6.44 0.65 2.13
CA ALA A 64 -5.60 1.39 3.06
C ALA A 64 -5.28 0.52 4.27
N LEU A 65 -4.00 0.39 4.59
CA LEU A 65 -3.51 -0.28 5.78
C LEU A 65 -2.80 0.76 6.65
N THR A 66 -3.13 0.83 7.94
CA THR A 66 -2.53 1.81 8.86
C THR A 66 -2.08 1.11 10.14
N GLU A 67 -0.80 1.23 10.49
CA GLU A 67 -0.21 0.59 11.68
C GLU A 67 -0.51 -0.92 11.70
N VAL A 68 -0.26 -1.60 10.58
CA VAL A 68 -0.49 -3.05 10.43
C VAL A 68 0.84 -3.76 10.25
N GLU A 69 1.05 -4.82 11.05
CA GLU A 69 2.17 -5.76 10.88
C GLU A 69 1.76 -6.86 9.87
N ILE A 70 2.46 -6.91 8.72
CA ILE A 70 2.21 -7.85 7.61
C ILE A 70 3.54 -8.29 7.01
N SER A 71 3.70 -9.58 6.70
CA SER A 71 4.92 -10.05 6.03
C SER A 71 4.95 -9.69 4.53
N GLU A 72 6.14 -9.66 3.92
CA GLU A 72 6.31 -9.44 2.47
C GLU A 72 5.45 -10.42 1.65
N ASP A 73 5.48 -11.72 1.99
CA ASP A 73 4.68 -12.76 1.34
C ASP A 73 3.17 -12.53 1.47
N ALA A 74 2.70 -12.10 2.64
CA ALA A 74 1.29 -11.84 2.88
C ALA A 74 0.80 -10.60 2.13
N LEU A 75 1.62 -9.55 2.07
CA LEU A 75 1.32 -8.35 1.27
C LEU A 75 1.27 -8.69 -0.21
N HIS A 76 2.25 -9.44 -0.73
CA HIS A 76 2.27 -9.88 -2.12
C HIS A 76 1.06 -10.77 -2.44
N GLY A 77 0.72 -11.72 -1.57
CA GLY A 77 -0.48 -12.54 -1.67
C GLY A 77 -1.76 -11.70 -1.73
N LEU A 78 -1.88 -10.69 -0.85
CA LEU A 78 -3.01 -9.77 -0.84
C LEU A 78 -3.13 -8.96 -2.14
N LEU A 79 -2.02 -8.42 -2.67
CA LEU A 79 -2.02 -7.70 -3.95
C LEU A 79 -2.41 -8.61 -5.12
N SER A 80 -1.91 -9.85 -5.13
CA SER A 80 -2.28 -10.86 -6.14
C SER A 80 -3.77 -11.23 -6.09
N ALA A 81 -4.38 -11.19 -4.91
CA ALA A 81 -5.80 -11.46 -4.70
C ALA A 81 -6.73 -10.28 -5.07
N CYS A 82 -6.18 -9.07 -5.27
CA CYS A 82 -6.91 -7.85 -5.58
C CYS A 82 -6.74 -7.45 -7.06
N SER A 83 -7.38 -8.16 -7.98
CA SER A 83 -7.22 -7.93 -9.43
C SER A 83 -7.71 -6.55 -9.92
N ALA A 84 -8.62 -5.90 -9.18
CA ALA A 84 -9.18 -4.58 -9.52
C ALA A 84 -8.51 -3.41 -8.78
N LEU A 85 -7.45 -3.65 -8.01
CA LEU A 85 -6.86 -2.64 -7.12
C LEU A 85 -6.27 -1.48 -7.90
N ARG A 86 -6.68 -0.25 -7.57
CA ARG A 86 -6.20 0.99 -8.20
C ARG A 86 -5.45 1.88 -7.23
N VAL A 87 -5.81 1.84 -5.95
CA VAL A 87 -5.19 2.65 -4.91
C VAL A 87 -4.76 1.74 -3.76
N LEU A 88 -3.49 1.82 -3.42
CA LEU A 88 -2.91 1.19 -2.24
C LEU A 88 -2.28 2.26 -1.37
N GLN A 89 -2.60 2.26 -0.08
CA GLN A 89 -1.99 3.12 0.92
C GLN A 89 -1.47 2.26 2.08
N LEU A 90 -0.20 2.46 2.42
CA LEU A 90 0.46 1.81 3.55
C LEU A 90 0.96 2.90 4.50
N ASP A 91 0.37 3.01 5.67
CA ASP A 91 0.72 4.05 6.64
C ASP A 91 1.27 3.39 7.90
N TRP A 92 2.56 3.59 8.23
CA TRP A 92 3.22 3.01 9.40
C TRP A 92 3.09 1.47 9.47
N CYS A 93 3.06 0.81 8.32
CA CYS A 93 3.03 -0.65 8.24
C CYS A 93 4.44 -1.23 8.43
N GLY A 94 4.53 -2.36 9.12
CA GLY A 94 5.79 -3.08 9.37
C GLY A 94 5.68 -4.58 9.11
N GLY A 95 6.73 -5.32 9.44
CA GLY A 95 6.81 -6.77 9.22
C GLY A 95 7.49 -7.19 7.90
N PHE A 96 8.03 -6.22 7.16
CA PHE A 96 8.81 -6.43 5.94
C PHE A 96 10.03 -5.52 5.92
N ASP A 97 11.16 -6.03 5.42
CA ASP A 97 12.34 -5.22 5.11
C ASP A 97 12.20 -4.53 3.75
N ARG A 98 11.35 -5.08 2.88
CA ARG A 98 11.14 -4.60 1.51
C ARG A 98 9.68 -4.67 1.08
N VAL A 99 9.22 -3.64 0.37
CA VAL A 99 7.90 -3.57 -0.27
C VAL A 99 8.07 -3.80 -1.77
N VAL A 100 7.55 -4.91 -2.30
CA VAL A 100 7.54 -5.19 -3.74
C VAL A 100 6.15 -4.93 -4.32
N ILE A 101 6.06 -3.99 -5.25
CA ILE A 101 4.82 -3.68 -5.98
C ILE A 101 4.81 -4.43 -7.31
N ASP A 102 3.94 -5.43 -7.39
CA ASP A 102 3.58 -6.16 -8.61
C ASP A 102 2.06 -6.13 -8.78
N SER A 103 1.58 -5.21 -9.61
CA SER A 103 0.15 -5.04 -9.87
C SER A 103 -0.11 -4.41 -11.24
N PRO A 104 -0.82 -5.10 -12.16
CA PRO A 104 -1.11 -4.58 -13.49
C PRO A 104 -2.14 -3.45 -13.50
N THR A 105 -2.89 -3.26 -12.40
CA THR A 105 -4.04 -2.37 -12.30
C THR A 105 -3.82 -1.17 -11.39
N LEU A 106 -2.77 -1.20 -10.56
CA LEU A 106 -2.48 -0.15 -9.60
C LEU A 106 -2.18 1.18 -10.31
N GLN A 107 -2.87 2.24 -9.89
CA GLN A 107 -2.76 3.59 -10.44
C GLN A 107 -2.15 4.57 -9.45
N SER A 108 -2.31 4.31 -8.16
CA SER A 108 -1.84 5.17 -7.09
C SER A 108 -1.29 4.33 -5.96
N PHE A 109 -0.06 4.62 -5.56
CA PHE A 109 0.58 4.02 -4.40
C PHE A 109 1.02 5.11 -3.44
N GLY A 110 0.62 4.99 -2.19
CA GLY A 110 1.05 5.86 -1.10
C GLY A 110 1.70 5.06 0.01
N ILE A 111 2.83 5.56 0.51
CA ILE A 111 3.52 5.00 1.65
C ILE A 111 3.91 6.10 2.63
N VAL A 112 3.57 5.90 3.90
CA VAL A 112 4.08 6.66 5.04
C VAL A 112 4.88 5.65 5.85
N ALA A 113 6.19 5.82 5.94
CA ALA A 113 7.06 4.88 6.63
C ALA A 113 7.88 5.63 7.68
N ASP A 114 8.21 4.95 8.77
CA ASP A 114 9.38 5.31 9.56
C ASP A 114 10.66 4.82 8.84
N SER A 115 11.81 5.27 9.33
CA SER A 115 13.15 4.92 8.83
C SER A 115 13.49 3.40 8.77
N TYR A 116 12.53 2.51 9.08
CA TYR A 116 12.71 1.06 9.15
C TYR A 116 12.19 0.30 7.92
N VAL A 117 11.44 0.94 7.00
CA VAL A 117 11.12 0.32 5.72
C VAL A 117 12.37 0.39 4.83
N GLY A 118 13.09 -0.73 4.73
CA GLY A 118 14.42 -0.80 4.14
C GLY A 118 14.45 -0.56 2.62
N GLU A 119 13.50 -1.10 1.86
CA GLU A 119 13.51 -0.95 0.39
C GLU A 119 12.10 -0.93 -0.25
N LEU A 120 11.84 -0.04 -1.22
CA LEU A 120 10.64 -0.07 -2.07
C LEU A 120 11.03 -0.44 -3.50
N VAL A 121 10.50 -1.55 -3.99
CA VAL A 121 10.75 -2.08 -5.34
C VAL A 121 9.45 -2.09 -6.14
N ILE A 122 9.41 -1.33 -7.25
CA ILE A 122 8.31 -1.40 -8.20
C ILE A 122 8.72 -2.36 -9.32
N HIS A 123 8.31 -3.63 -9.23
CA HIS A 123 8.67 -4.67 -10.18
C HIS A 123 7.83 -4.59 -11.46
N TYR A 124 6.51 -4.50 -11.33
CA TYR A 124 5.61 -4.42 -12.48
C TYR A 124 4.33 -3.65 -12.13
N ALA A 125 4.27 -2.39 -12.57
CA ALA A 125 3.09 -1.54 -12.37
C ALA A 125 2.87 -0.58 -13.55
N PRO A 126 2.49 -1.10 -14.74
CA PRO A 126 2.42 -0.33 -15.99
C PRO A 126 1.38 0.79 -16.01
N ARG A 127 0.49 0.83 -15.00
CA ARG A 127 -0.56 1.84 -14.86
C ARG A 127 -0.34 2.78 -13.69
N LEU A 128 0.79 2.67 -12.98
CA LEU A 128 1.07 3.48 -11.81
C LEU A 128 1.32 4.92 -12.24
N GLU A 129 0.39 5.81 -11.95
CA GLU A 129 0.43 7.23 -12.33
C GLU A 129 0.89 8.12 -11.18
N ARG A 130 0.60 7.70 -9.94
CA ARG A 130 0.84 8.47 -8.72
C ARG A 130 1.65 7.66 -7.73
N LEU A 131 2.79 8.20 -7.34
CA LEU A 131 3.61 7.69 -6.25
C LEU A 131 3.71 8.76 -5.15
N ILE A 132 3.43 8.38 -3.91
CA ILE A 132 3.39 9.28 -2.77
C ILE A 132 4.21 8.65 -1.63
N ALA A 133 5.24 9.34 -1.15
CA ALA A 133 6.09 8.89 -0.07
C ALA A 133 6.20 9.97 1.02
N PHE A 134 5.94 9.63 2.28
CA PHE A 134 5.98 10.56 3.43
C PHE A 134 6.87 10.07 4.58
N ASP A 135 7.11 10.97 5.54
CA ASP A 135 7.75 10.74 6.84
C ASP A 135 9.18 10.19 6.80
N ASN A 136 10.02 10.82 5.97
CA ASN A 136 11.45 10.50 5.88
C ASN A 136 11.72 9.11 5.29
N PHE A 137 10.87 8.69 4.36
CA PHE A 137 11.12 7.54 3.50
C PHE A 137 12.53 7.64 2.92
N ASP A 138 13.40 6.67 3.24
CA ASP A 138 14.77 6.68 2.72
C ASP A 138 14.72 6.40 1.21
N ILE A 139 15.01 7.43 0.43
CA ILE A 139 15.00 7.38 -1.03
C ILE A 139 16.09 6.43 -1.54
N GLN A 140 17.16 6.20 -0.75
CA GLN A 140 18.17 5.18 -1.07
C GLN A 140 17.62 3.76 -0.98
N GLY A 141 16.55 3.56 -0.18
CA GLY A 141 15.77 2.33 -0.15
C GLY A 141 14.85 2.17 -1.37
N ILE A 142 14.57 3.21 -2.17
CA ILE A 142 13.83 2.98 -3.42
C ILE A 142 14.78 2.50 -4.50
N SER A 143 15.14 1.23 -4.42
CA SER A 143 15.72 0.54 -5.56
C SER A 143 14.58 0.15 -6.47
N GLY A 144 14.59 0.64 -7.72
CA GLY A 144 13.85 -0.12 -8.71
C GLY A 144 14.59 -1.44 -8.90
N GLY A 145 14.15 -2.48 -8.18
CA GLY A 145 14.66 -3.83 -8.32
C GLY A 145 14.74 -4.16 -9.81
N ASN A 146 15.97 -4.27 -10.30
CA ASN A 146 16.25 -4.49 -11.71
C ASN A 146 15.61 -3.41 -12.64
N LEU A 147 15.95 -2.13 -12.47
CA LEU A 147 15.64 -1.02 -13.41
C LEU A 147 16.29 -1.21 -14.80
N ALA A 148 15.96 -2.30 -15.48
CA ALA A 148 16.10 -2.39 -16.91
C ALA A 148 15.10 -1.48 -17.62
N MET A 149 14.03 -1.02 -16.94
CA MET A 149 12.89 -0.32 -17.57
C MET A 149 12.48 0.94 -16.78
N PRO A 150 12.46 2.12 -17.42
CA PRO A 150 11.91 3.34 -16.83
C PRO A 150 10.40 3.19 -16.55
N LEU A 151 9.93 3.78 -15.45
CA LEU A 151 8.52 3.82 -15.03
C LEU A 151 7.78 4.94 -15.77
N HIS A 152 7.58 4.77 -17.07
CA HIS A 152 6.94 5.75 -17.96
C HIS A 152 5.50 6.10 -17.59
N SER A 153 4.82 5.29 -16.77
CA SER A 153 3.45 5.56 -16.36
C SER A 153 3.35 6.61 -15.26
N VAL A 154 4.42 6.80 -14.46
CA VAL A 154 4.38 7.68 -13.29
C VAL A 154 4.45 9.13 -13.75
N LYS A 155 3.41 9.89 -13.42
CA LYS A 155 3.24 11.30 -13.79
C LYS A 155 3.32 12.24 -12.60
N ILE A 156 2.94 11.75 -11.42
CA ILE A 156 2.91 12.54 -10.21
C ILE A 156 3.75 11.82 -9.16
N PHE A 157 4.77 12.51 -8.67
CA PHE A 157 5.58 12.07 -7.55
C PHE A 157 5.51 13.11 -6.43
N ILE A 158 5.06 12.68 -5.26
CA ILE A 158 4.97 13.50 -4.05
C ILE A 158 5.89 12.88 -3.01
N LEU A 159 6.79 13.68 -2.48
CA LEU A 159 7.79 13.28 -1.50
C LEU A 159 7.77 14.25 -0.33
N ASP A 160 7.64 13.72 0.88
CA ASP A 160 7.87 14.46 2.13
C ASP A 160 9.07 13.84 2.87
N THR A 161 10.11 14.64 3.05
CA THR A 161 11.43 14.21 3.55
C THR A 161 11.99 15.22 4.56
N VAL A 162 12.76 14.75 5.54
CA VAL A 162 13.45 15.63 6.49
C VAL A 162 14.81 16.00 5.93
N GLY A 163 14.86 17.14 5.23
CA GLY A 163 16.06 17.64 4.57
C GLY A 163 16.42 16.84 3.32
N PRO A 164 16.12 17.34 2.11
CA PRO A 164 16.38 16.56 0.91
C PRO A 164 17.88 16.51 0.64
N ASP A 165 18.45 15.30 0.63
CA ASP A 165 19.54 15.03 -0.30
C ASP A 165 18.96 15.16 -1.71
N LEU A 166 19.03 16.37 -2.26
CA LEU A 166 18.52 16.67 -3.60
C LEU A 166 19.17 15.77 -4.65
N ASP A 167 20.41 15.31 -4.45
CA ASP A 167 21.07 14.39 -5.38
C ASP A 167 20.42 13.00 -5.34
N ALA A 168 20.01 12.52 -4.17
CA ALA A 168 19.21 11.29 -4.05
C ALA A 168 17.86 11.42 -4.77
N VAL A 169 17.16 12.55 -4.59
CA VAL A 169 15.89 12.82 -5.29
C VAL A 169 16.10 12.87 -6.81
N LEU A 170 17.15 13.54 -7.29
CA LEU A 170 17.48 13.67 -8.71
C LEU A 170 17.85 12.32 -9.34
N ASN A 171 18.58 11.48 -8.62
CA ASN A 171 18.88 10.12 -9.08
C ASN A 171 17.62 9.27 -9.22
N PHE A 172 16.63 9.49 -8.35
CA PHE A 172 15.37 8.78 -8.39
C PHE A 172 14.45 9.26 -9.52
N ILE A 173 14.40 10.57 -9.79
CA ILE A 173 13.59 11.15 -10.88
C ILE A 173 13.97 10.58 -12.26
N LYS A 174 15.22 10.14 -12.45
CA LYS A 174 15.69 9.49 -13.69
C LYS A 174 14.85 8.28 -14.09
N TYR A 175 14.18 7.63 -13.13
CA TYR A 175 13.31 6.49 -13.38
C TYR A 175 11.90 6.87 -13.86
N PHE A 176 11.51 8.15 -13.80
CA PHE A 176 10.19 8.65 -14.20
C PHE A 176 10.28 9.60 -15.40
N PRO A 177 10.52 9.09 -16.62
CA PRO A 177 10.75 9.95 -17.79
C PRO A 177 9.53 10.79 -18.21
N CYS A 178 8.32 10.42 -17.75
CA CYS A 178 7.06 11.12 -18.07
C CYS A 178 6.49 11.89 -16.88
N LEU A 179 7.33 12.27 -15.91
CA LEU A 179 6.90 13.01 -14.73
C LEU A 179 6.37 14.40 -15.10
N GLU A 180 5.10 14.65 -14.81
CA GLU A 180 4.40 15.93 -15.06
C GLU A 180 4.37 16.83 -13.82
N LYS A 181 4.34 16.24 -12.62
CA LYS A 181 4.28 16.96 -11.35
C LYS A 181 5.20 16.33 -10.31
N LEU A 182 6.09 17.15 -9.77
CA LEU A 182 6.95 16.82 -8.64
C LEU A 182 6.60 17.75 -7.48
N VAL A 183 6.32 17.18 -6.31
CA VAL A 183 6.13 17.95 -5.07
C VAL A 183 7.12 17.42 -4.05
N ILE A 184 7.96 18.31 -3.53
CA ILE A 184 8.91 18.00 -2.46
C ILE A 184 8.56 18.89 -1.29
N THR A 185 8.22 18.26 -0.16
CA THR A 185 8.05 18.92 1.12
C THR A 185 9.27 18.58 1.96
N ALA A 186 9.97 19.61 2.44
CA ALA A 186 11.12 19.47 3.32
C ALA A 186 10.69 19.86 4.74
N ASN A 187 10.42 18.88 5.58
CA ASN A 187 10.04 19.14 6.97
C ASN A 187 11.29 19.31 7.84
N GLN A 188 11.25 20.23 8.80
CA GLN A 188 12.28 20.30 9.82
C GLN A 188 12.15 19.10 10.78
N PRO A 189 13.25 18.52 11.27
CA PRO A 189 13.17 17.47 12.29
C PRO A 189 12.37 18.00 13.47
N ARG A 190 11.38 17.22 13.93
CA ARG A 190 10.62 17.56 15.15
C ARG A 190 11.59 17.49 16.33
N VAL A 191 11.97 18.66 16.85
CA VAL A 191 12.82 18.86 18.05
C VAL A 191 12.07 18.41 19.30
#